data_AF-A0A956KTR1-F1
#
_entry.id   AF-A0A956KTR1-F1
#
_cell.length_a   1.000
_cell.length_b   1.000
_cell.length_c   1.000
_cell.angle_alpha   90.00
_cell.angle_beta   90.00
_cell.angle_gamma   90.00
#
_symmetry.space_group_name_H-M   'P 1'
#
loop_
_entity.id
_entity.type
_entity.pdbx_description
1 polymer ?
#
loop_
_entity_poly.entity_id
_entity_poly.type
_entity_poly.pdbx_seq_one_letter_code
_entity_poly.pdbx_strand_id
1 'polypeptide(L)'
;DELGVARHTLLETFNPSLDALALARARLGLSKSMTEALTGGQGFSTLDSWDGKNAAALTSIALVLETSGHSFEELEVILRASFVGAGLSMSCAAFPDDCDLQLASITGLTDAHLERWHRFVRLQRALGLGVHELDVALRTLAPTPGSLDDAFLQRLGAARVIGERLKLDDLGLYELWSDIDVVTPPEDPQAPSRYASAFLRRALLPDPEASNFALDQGGELSDTALPMTDDSRLSVAKAALGASSGELSLLVEWLSTLGMAADTTTTLAILSAARRRISLARALGISLASLRRLISVTRLDPFHDAASIVDMAGLQRTLDFLDAARLVLDSGFSVEALDYILFHESPDIAGIELDAEASRELLARLDGQLAGLFERYAVAPDPTGARLRDALAEYLPPTSPADPAVDVARLDALMAIIAGTSSADDAAQNGMIATELGAFLTD
;
A
#
# COMPACT_ATOMS: atom_id res chain seq x y z
N ASP A 1 -15.33 -1.83 -26.83
CA ASP A 1 -15.86 -2.88 -25.94
C ASP A 1 -15.84 -4.30 -26.50
N GLU A 2 -15.59 -4.51 -27.81
CA GLU A 2 -15.64 -5.85 -28.43
C GLU A 2 -14.52 -6.84 -28.03
N LEU A 3 -13.47 -6.39 -27.33
CA LEU A 3 -12.34 -7.23 -26.90
C LEU A 3 -12.34 -7.56 -25.40
N GLY A 4 -13.30 -7.04 -24.62
CA GLY A 4 -13.34 -7.24 -23.16
C GLY A 4 -12.18 -6.61 -22.37
N VAL A 5 -11.30 -5.85 -23.04
CA VAL A 5 -10.17 -5.14 -22.43
C VAL A 5 -10.37 -3.65 -22.58
N ALA A 6 -10.20 -2.89 -21.49
CA ALA A 6 -10.34 -1.45 -21.49
C ALA A 6 -9.24 -0.78 -22.33
N ARG A 7 -9.57 0.34 -22.98
CA ARG A 7 -8.64 1.06 -23.87
C ARG A 7 -7.35 1.48 -23.16
N HIS A 8 -7.45 1.95 -21.92
CA HIS A 8 -6.27 2.38 -21.16
C HIS A 8 -5.31 1.20 -20.88
N THR A 9 -5.83 0.00 -20.61
CA THR A 9 -5.03 -1.21 -20.41
C THR A 9 -4.22 -1.58 -21.65
N LEU A 10 -4.83 -1.47 -22.84
CA LEU A 10 -4.12 -1.69 -24.11
C LEU A 10 -3.03 -0.64 -24.31
N LEU A 11 -3.33 0.62 -24.01
CA LEU A 11 -2.37 1.72 -24.15
C LEU A 11 -1.16 1.55 -23.24
N GLU A 12 -1.36 1.18 -21.97
CA GLU A 12 -0.28 0.90 -21.02
C GLU A 12 0.57 -0.29 -21.45
N THR A 13 -0.07 -1.36 -21.94
CA THR A 13 0.63 -2.60 -22.32
C THR A 13 1.47 -2.41 -23.58
N PHE A 14 0.94 -1.73 -24.59
CA PHE A 14 1.58 -1.63 -25.91
C PHE A 14 2.35 -0.32 -26.14
N ASN A 15 2.19 0.68 -25.27
CA ASN A 15 2.87 1.96 -25.40
C ASN A 15 3.28 2.53 -24.03
N PRO A 16 4.32 1.97 -23.40
CA PRO A 16 4.80 2.45 -22.10
C PRO A 16 5.36 3.88 -22.14
N SER A 17 5.65 4.43 -23.33
CA SER A 17 6.10 5.82 -23.53
C SER A 17 4.96 6.77 -23.93
N LEU A 18 3.70 6.37 -23.75
CA LEU A 18 2.55 7.22 -24.05
C LEU A 18 2.59 8.49 -23.18
N ASP A 19 2.17 9.60 -23.79
CA ASP A 19 1.89 10.84 -23.09
C ASP A 19 0.92 10.63 -21.91
N ALA A 20 1.27 11.19 -20.75
CA ALA A 20 0.54 10.98 -19.50
C ALA A 20 -0.89 11.52 -19.57
N LEU A 21 -1.10 12.66 -20.26
CA LEU A 21 -2.44 13.22 -20.47
C LEU A 21 -3.27 12.34 -21.41
N ALA A 22 -2.67 11.77 -22.45
CA ALA A 22 -3.35 10.81 -23.32
C ALA A 22 -3.79 9.54 -22.56
N LEU A 23 -2.96 9.05 -21.64
CA LEU A 23 -3.33 7.92 -20.77
C LEU A 23 -4.47 8.30 -19.82
N ALA A 24 -4.35 9.43 -19.13
CA ALA A 24 -5.39 9.95 -18.23
C ALA A 24 -6.74 10.09 -18.94
N ARG A 25 -6.73 10.65 -20.15
CA ARG A 25 -7.91 10.79 -20.99
C ARG A 25 -8.57 9.44 -21.31
N ALA A 26 -7.75 8.40 -21.58
CA ALA A 26 -8.26 7.06 -21.84
C ALA A 26 -8.84 6.40 -20.57
N ARG A 27 -8.21 6.60 -19.40
CA ARG A 27 -8.71 6.13 -18.10
C ARG A 27 -10.04 6.80 -17.72
N LEU A 28 -10.18 8.09 -18.02
CA LEU A 28 -11.38 8.88 -17.72
C LEU A 28 -12.47 8.81 -18.80
N GLY A 29 -12.26 8.12 -19.91
CA GLY A 29 -13.23 8.04 -21.01
C GLY A 29 -13.47 9.38 -21.74
N LEU A 30 -12.56 10.34 -21.62
CA LEU A 30 -12.73 11.68 -22.19
C LEU A 30 -12.30 11.74 -23.67
N SER A 31 -12.94 12.61 -24.46
CA SER A 31 -12.48 12.94 -25.82
C SER A 31 -11.36 13.97 -25.79
N LYS A 32 -10.59 14.10 -26.87
CA LYS A 32 -9.54 15.13 -26.97
C LYS A 32 -10.10 16.54 -26.79
N SER A 33 -11.19 16.84 -27.49
CA SER A 33 -11.86 18.14 -27.41
C SER A 33 -12.44 18.41 -26.02
N MET A 34 -12.93 17.38 -25.32
CA MET A 34 -13.40 17.53 -23.94
C MET A 34 -12.25 17.87 -23.00
N THR A 35 -11.11 17.18 -23.11
CA THR A 35 -9.91 17.50 -22.31
C THR A 35 -9.45 18.94 -22.55
N GLU A 36 -9.36 19.39 -23.81
CA GLU A 36 -8.98 20.76 -24.14
C GLU A 36 -9.96 21.80 -23.56
N ALA A 37 -11.27 21.52 -23.62
CA ALA A 37 -12.27 22.38 -23.00
C ALA A 37 -12.16 22.42 -21.47
N LEU A 38 -11.76 21.31 -20.85
CA LEU A 38 -11.61 21.21 -19.40
C LEU A 38 -10.34 21.87 -18.89
N THR A 39 -9.24 21.89 -19.65
CA THR A 39 -7.96 22.40 -19.16
C THR A 39 -7.63 23.81 -19.66
N GLY A 40 -8.54 24.42 -20.43
CA GLY A 40 -8.37 25.79 -20.94
C GLY A 40 -7.50 25.86 -22.19
N GLY A 41 -7.56 24.82 -23.05
CA GLY A 41 -6.82 24.74 -24.30
C GLY A 41 -7.12 25.89 -25.26
N GLN A 42 -6.15 26.23 -26.11
CA GLN A 42 -6.24 27.28 -27.12
C GLN A 42 -7.49 27.07 -28.00
N GLY A 43 -8.39 28.06 -28.03
CA GLY A 43 -9.60 28.06 -28.85
C GLY A 43 -10.91 27.72 -28.13
N PHE A 44 -10.88 27.39 -26.84
CA PHE A 44 -12.09 27.31 -26.02
C PHE A 44 -12.33 28.62 -25.28
N SER A 45 -13.36 29.35 -25.70
CA SER A 45 -13.87 30.52 -24.98
C SER A 45 -14.93 30.08 -23.99
N THR A 46 -14.72 30.41 -22.71
CA THR A 46 -15.72 30.23 -21.66
C THR A 46 -16.96 31.09 -21.92
N LEU A 47 -16.79 32.26 -22.54
CA LEU A 47 -17.91 33.14 -22.95
C LEU A 47 -18.87 32.44 -23.91
N ASP A 48 -18.38 31.60 -24.82
CA ASP A 48 -19.24 30.87 -25.77
C ASP A 48 -20.17 29.89 -25.04
N SER A 49 -19.76 29.45 -23.85
CA SER A 49 -20.55 28.55 -23.01
C SER A 49 -21.58 29.28 -22.14
N TRP A 50 -21.51 30.60 -22.10
CA TRP A 50 -22.44 31.50 -21.43
C TRP A 50 -23.18 32.39 -22.44
N ASP A 51 -23.37 31.92 -23.68
CA ASP A 51 -24.06 32.64 -24.75
C ASP A 51 -23.48 34.06 -24.99
N GLY A 52 -22.15 34.16 -24.92
CA GLY A 52 -21.40 35.41 -25.06
C GLY A 52 -21.49 36.37 -23.86
N LYS A 53 -22.17 35.98 -22.78
CA LYS A 53 -22.35 36.81 -21.58
C LYS A 53 -21.19 36.64 -20.62
N ASN A 54 -20.65 37.76 -20.13
CA ASN A 54 -19.68 37.79 -19.03
C ASN A 54 -20.39 37.97 -17.68
N ALA A 55 -19.63 37.94 -16.58
CA ALA A 55 -20.20 38.07 -15.23
C ALA A 55 -20.94 39.41 -15.03
N ALA A 56 -20.49 40.50 -15.67
CA ALA A 56 -21.16 41.79 -15.59
C ALA A 56 -22.51 41.81 -16.32
N ALA A 57 -22.69 40.96 -17.33
CA ALA A 57 -23.97 40.80 -18.04
C ALA A 57 -24.95 39.90 -17.27
N LEU A 58 -24.46 38.98 -16.43
CA LEU A 58 -25.25 38.06 -15.61
C LEU A 58 -25.69 38.71 -14.28
N THR A 59 -26.52 39.75 -14.37
CA THR A 59 -26.87 40.60 -13.22
C THR A 59 -27.90 40.00 -12.25
N SER A 60 -28.68 39.01 -12.69
CA SER A 60 -29.72 38.36 -11.88
C SER A 60 -29.61 36.83 -11.91
N ILE A 61 -30.13 36.17 -10.88
CA ILE A 61 -30.21 34.71 -10.82
C ILE A 61 -31.05 34.17 -11.98
N ALA A 62 -32.15 34.83 -12.33
CA ALA A 62 -32.97 34.42 -13.47
C ALA A 62 -32.16 34.33 -14.78
N LEU A 63 -31.29 35.31 -15.03
CA LEU A 63 -30.45 35.32 -16.23
C LEU A 63 -29.35 34.23 -16.18
N VAL A 64 -28.80 33.96 -15.00
CA VAL A 64 -27.85 32.85 -14.78
C VAL A 64 -28.52 31.51 -15.09
N LEU A 65 -29.74 31.28 -14.59
CA LEU A 65 -30.50 30.04 -14.84
C LEU A 65 -30.87 29.90 -16.31
N GLU A 66 -31.37 30.96 -16.95
CA GLU A 66 -31.70 30.97 -18.37
C GLU A 66 -30.48 30.67 -19.24
N THR A 67 -29.33 31.27 -18.93
CA THR A 67 -28.12 31.13 -19.73
C THR A 67 -27.43 29.78 -19.50
N SER A 68 -27.42 29.26 -18.26
CA SER A 68 -26.77 27.99 -17.92
C SER A 68 -27.64 26.75 -18.18
N GLY A 69 -28.97 26.94 -18.24
CA GLY A 69 -29.93 25.85 -18.33
C GLY A 69 -30.10 25.03 -17.05
N HIS A 70 -29.61 25.53 -15.91
CA HIS A 70 -29.75 24.88 -14.61
C HIS A 70 -31.08 25.21 -13.93
N SER A 71 -31.54 24.32 -13.05
CA SER A 71 -32.59 24.66 -12.09
C SER A 71 -32.05 25.51 -10.94
N PHE A 72 -32.93 26.17 -10.19
CA PHE A 72 -32.52 26.91 -8.99
C PHE A 72 -31.89 25.99 -7.93
N GLU A 73 -32.42 24.78 -7.76
CA GLU A 73 -31.87 23.77 -6.84
C GLU A 73 -30.45 23.34 -7.28
N GLU A 74 -30.24 23.10 -8.57
CA GLU A 74 -28.91 22.77 -9.11
C GLU A 74 -27.91 23.92 -8.92
N LEU A 75 -28.36 25.17 -9.14
CA LEU A 75 -27.56 26.36 -8.89
C LEU A 75 -27.12 26.43 -7.42
N GLU A 76 -28.02 26.21 -6.47
CA GLU A 76 -27.67 26.20 -5.05
C GLU A 76 -26.64 25.14 -4.71
N VAL A 77 -26.82 23.91 -5.22
CA VAL A 77 -25.89 22.79 -4.98
C VAL A 77 -24.50 23.12 -5.56
N ILE A 78 -24.44 23.60 -6.80
CA ILE A 78 -23.16 23.94 -7.45
C ILE A 78 -22.46 25.10 -6.73
N LEU A 79 -23.21 26.11 -6.27
CA LEU A 79 -22.65 27.23 -5.51
C LEU A 79 -22.17 26.85 -4.11
N ARG A 80 -22.58 25.70 -3.57
CA ARG A 80 -22.03 25.18 -2.30
C ARG A 80 -20.71 24.41 -2.49
N ALA A 81 -20.39 23.97 -3.72
CA ALA A 81 -19.10 23.36 -4.01
C ALA A 81 -17.97 24.38 -3.86
N SER A 82 -16.95 24.06 -3.08
CA SER A 82 -15.82 24.95 -2.81
C SER A 82 -15.11 25.41 -4.08
N PHE A 83 -15.00 24.54 -5.09
CA PHE A 83 -14.35 24.85 -6.36
C PHE A 83 -15.04 25.98 -7.13
N VAL A 84 -16.39 25.98 -7.14
CA VAL A 84 -17.19 26.95 -7.91
C VAL A 84 -17.59 28.12 -7.05
N GLY A 85 -18.04 27.87 -5.82
CA GLY A 85 -18.71 28.81 -4.94
C GLY A 85 -17.84 29.61 -3.98
N ALA A 86 -16.55 29.30 -3.86
CA ALA A 86 -15.68 30.00 -2.91
C ALA A 86 -15.70 31.52 -3.11
N GLY A 87 -16.18 32.25 -2.10
CA GLY A 87 -16.30 33.72 -2.13
C GLY A 87 -17.59 34.24 -2.78
N LEU A 88 -18.49 33.36 -3.24
CA LEU A 88 -19.79 33.73 -3.75
C LEU A 88 -20.85 33.71 -2.65
N SER A 89 -21.81 34.63 -2.73
CA SER A 89 -23.00 34.59 -1.88
C SER A 89 -24.23 34.99 -2.67
N MET A 90 -25.34 34.28 -2.45
CA MET A 90 -26.63 34.66 -3.02
C MET A 90 -27.24 35.75 -2.16
N SER A 91 -27.60 36.86 -2.80
CA SER A 91 -28.28 37.98 -2.16
C SER A 91 -29.64 38.19 -2.81
N CYS A 92 -30.69 38.17 -2.01
CA CYS A 92 -32.01 38.65 -2.43
C CYS A 92 -32.15 40.10 -1.95
N ALA A 93 -32.49 41.02 -2.85
CA ALA A 93 -32.91 42.35 -2.41
C ALA A 93 -34.12 42.20 -1.48
N ALA A 94 -34.06 42.80 -0.29
CA ALA A 94 -35.06 42.61 0.76
C ALA A 94 -36.49 42.92 0.28
N PHE A 95 -37.35 41.91 0.22
CA PHE A 95 -38.80 42.04 0.06
C PHE A 95 -39.54 40.98 0.89
N PRO A 96 -40.79 41.26 1.29
CA PRO A 96 -41.57 40.38 2.13
C PRO A 96 -42.14 39.22 1.28
N ASP A 97 -41.91 38.01 1.77
CA ASP A 97 -42.66 36.77 1.48
C ASP A 97 -42.49 36.06 0.12
N ASP A 98 -41.92 36.66 -0.94
CA ASP A 98 -41.62 35.94 -2.20
C ASP A 98 -40.21 36.24 -2.75
N CYS A 99 -39.41 35.21 -3.03
CA CYS A 99 -38.08 35.33 -3.64
C CYS A 99 -38.21 35.57 -5.15
N ASP A 100 -38.16 36.83 -5.60
CA ASP A 100 -38.11 37.18 -7.02
C ASP A 100 -36.68 36.99 -7.58
N LEU A 101 -36.49 35.95 -8.41
CA LEU A 101 -35.20 35.63 -9.04
C LEU A 101 -34.69 36.70 -10.01
N GLN A 102 -35.54 37.62 -10.46
CA GLN A 102 -35.12 38.79 -11.27
C GLN A 102 -34.42 39.85 -10.41
N LEU A 103 -34.72 39.88 -9.11
CA LEU A 103 -34.15 40.81 -8.13
C LEU A 103 -33.05 40.18 -7.27
N ALA A 104 -32.89 38.86 -7.33
CA ALA A 104 -31.80 38.13 -6.68
C ALA A 104 -30.54 38.13 -7.55
N SER A 105 -29.37 38.20 -6.92
CA SER A 105 -28.06 38.25 -7.58
C SER A 105 -27.03 37.37 -6.86
N ILE A 106 -25.96 37.01 -7.57
CA ILE A 106 -24.80 36.33 -7.00
C ILE A 106 -23.71 37.38 -6.75
N THR A 107 -23.51 37.73 -5.49
CA THR A 107 -22.45 38.65 -5.08
C THR A 107 -21.08 37.97 -5.23
N GLY A 108 -20.10 38.71 -5.77
CA GLY A 108 -18.74 38.21 -5.97
C GLY A 108 -18.52 37.44 -7.28
N LEU A 109 -19.55 37.29 -8.13
CA LEU A 109 -19.44 36.60 -9.41
C LEU A 109 -18.42 37.28 -10.33
N THR A 110 -17.51 36.50 -10.90
CA THR A 110 -16.49 36.97 -11.86
C THR A 110 -16.40 36.00 -13.03
N ASP A 111 -15.75 36.41 -14.12
CA ASP A 111 -15.55 35.54 -15.29
C ASP A 111 -14.76 34.26 -14.94
N ALA A 112 -13.85 34.34 -13.96
CA ALA A 112 -13.14 33.17 -13.44
C ALA A 112 -14.07 32.17 -12.73
N HIS A 113 -15.13 32.65 -12.06
CA HIS A 113 -16.16 31.77 -11.50
C HIS A 113 -16.96 31.08 -12.60
N LEU A 114 -17.35 31.81 -13.65
CA LEU A 114 -18.07 31.27 -14.80
C LEU A 114 -17.25 30.21 -15.56
N GLU A 115 -15.94 30.42 -15.66
CA GLU A 115 -15.01 29.42 -16.20
C GLU A 115 -14.96 28.16 -15.34
N ARG A 116 -14.75 28.31 -14.02
CA ARG A 116 -14.71 27.17 -13.09
C ARG A 116 -16.03 26.40 -13.11
N TRP A 117 -17.16 27.09 -13.02
CA TRP A 117 -18.50 26.49 -13.08
C TRP A 117 -18.62 25.58 -14.30
N HIS A 118 -18.34 26.11 -15.49
CA HIS A 118 -18.53 25.39 -16.73
C HIS A 118 -17.65 24.13 -16.81
N ARG A 119 -16.35 24.27 -16.48
CA ARG A 119 -15.40 23.15 -16.49
C ARG A 119 -15.80 22.09 -15.46
N PHE A 120 -16.25 22.51 -14.29
CA PHE A 120 -16.75 21.63 -13.23
C PHE A 120 -17.95 20.81 -13.71
N VAL A 121 -19.01 21.46 -14.19
CA VAL A 121 -20.24 20.79 -14.66
C VAL A 121 -19.96 19.87 -15.85
N ARG A 122 -19.05 20.26 -16.76
CA ARG A 122 -18.65 19.39 -17.88
C ARG A 122 -17.98 18.12 -17.40
N LEU A 123 -17.03 18.24 -16.48
CA LEU A 123 -16.34 17.08 -15.93
C LEU A 123 -17.30 16.19 -15.14
N GLN A 124 -18.14 16.81 -14.30
CA GLN A 124 -19.19 16.14 -13.54
C GLN A 124 -20.06 15.28 -14.47
N ARG A 125 -20.62 15.87 -15.53
CA ARG A 125 -21.48 15.17 -16.50
C ARG A 125 -20.73 14.07 -17.26
N ALA A 126 -19.46 14.29 -17.61
CA ALA A 126 -18.66 13.29 -18.31
C ALA A 126 -18.34 12.07 -17.45
N LEU A 127 -18.16 12.27 -16.14
CA LEU A 127 -17.76 11.22 -15.20
C LEU A 127 -18.92 10.62 -14.41
N GLY A 128 -20.11 11.23 -14.46
CA GLY A 128 -21.29 10.81 -13.69
C GLY A 128 -21.16 11.04 -12.18
N LEU A 129 -20.26 11.92 -11.75
CA LEU A 129 -20.00 12.20 -10.33
C LEU A 129 -21.05 13.15 -9.74
N GLY A 130 -21.30 13.01 -8.43
CA GLY A 130 -21.97 14.03 -7.63
C GLY A 130 -21.17 15.33 -7.55
N VAL A 131 -21.84 16.43 -7.19
CA VAL A 131 -21.17 17.73 -7.00
C VAL A 131 -20.20 17.63 -5.82
N HIS A 132 -20.63 17.01 -4.72
CA HIS A 132 -19.79 16.77 -3.55
C HIS A 132 -18.54 15.97 -3.87
N GLU A 133 -18.71 14.87 -4.59
CA GLU A 133 -17.65 13.91 -4.90
C GLU A 133 -16.56 14.55 -5.78
N LEU A 134 -16.97 15.32 -6.80
CA LEU A 134 -16.03 16.03 -7.64
C LEU A 134 -15.31 17.15 -6.88
N ASP A 135 -16.01 17.85 -5.98
CA ASP A 135 -15.42 18.89 -5.15
C ASP A 135 -14.38 18.33 -4.15
N VAL A 136 -14.67 17.16 -3.55
CA VAL A 136 -13.70 16.39 -2.74
C VAL A 136 -12.50 15.94 -3.57
N ALA A 137 -12.74 15.42 -4.79
CA ALA A 137 -11.67 15.01 -5.70
C ALA A 137 -10.72 16.17 -6.03
N LEU A 138 -11.28 17.35 -6.31
CA LEU A 138 -10.51 18.57 -6.59
C LEU A 138 -9.69 19.03 -5.38
N ARG A 139 -10.26 19.02 -4.16
CA ARG A 139 -9.50 19.32 -2.94
C ARG A 139 -8.36 18.35 -2.69
N THR A 140 -8.56 17.08 -3.03
CA THR A 140 -7.61 15.99 -2.72
C THR A 140 -6.48 15.87 -3.75
N LEU A 141 -6.79 16.09 -5.04
CA LEU A 141 -5.89 15.73 -6.14
C LEU A 141 -5.33 16.94 -6.90
N ALA A 142 -5.98 18.11 -6.85
CA ALA A 142 -5.55 19.24 -7.67
C ALA A 142 -4.19 19.79 -7.20
N PRO A 143 -3.18 19.96 -8.08
CA PRO A 143 -1.83 20.40 -7.68
C PRO A 143 -1.82 21.76 -6.99
N THR A 144 -2.72 22.64 -7.42
CA THR A 144 -3.05 23.88 -6.75
C THR A 144 -4.48 23.77 -6.22
N PRO A 145 -4.78 24.20 -4.99
CA PRO A 145 -6.14 24.17 -4.46
C PRO A 145 -7.14 24.77 -5.46
N GLY A 146 -8.13 23.97 -5.85
CA GLY A 146 -9.17 24.40 -6.78
C GLY A 146 -8.71 24.62 -8.22
N SER A 147 -7.69 23.91 -8.70
CA SER A 147 -7.29 23.89 -10.12
C SER A 147 -7.83 22.64 -10.84
N LEU A 148 -8.30 22.80 -12.07
CA LEU A 148 -8.77 21.71 -12.94
C LEU A 148 -7.88 21.63 -14.20
N ASP A 149 -6.61 21.33 -14.02
CA ASP A 149 -5.61 21.31 -15.09
C ASP A 149 -5.26 19.89 -15.59
N ASP A 150 -4.32 19.80 -16.52
CA ASP A 150 -3.83 18.51 -17.06
C ASP A 150 -3.30 17.60 -15.94
N ALA A 151 -2.65 18.16 -14.92
CA ALA A 151 -2.09 17.40 -13.80
C ALA A 151 -3.17 16.86 -12.88
N PHE A 152 -4.23 17.62 -12.61
CA PHE A 152 -5.42 17.12 -11.92
C PHE A 152 -6.06 15.95 -12.69
N LEU A 153 -6.24 16.07 -14.02
CA LEU A 153 -6.83 14.98 -14.81
C LEU A 153 -5.95 13.71 -14.80
N GLN A 154 -4.63 13.86 -14.81
CA GLN A 154 -3.70 12.73 -14.66
C GLN A 154 -3.85 12.04 -13.31
N ARG A 155 -3.91 12.82 -12.22
CA ARG A 155 -4.09 12.31 -10.86
C ARG A 155 -5.45 11.65 -10.68
N LEU A 156 -6.52 12.25 -11.19
CA LEU A 156 -7.86 11.68 -11.16
C LEU A 156 -7.92 10.36 -11.93
N GLY A 157 -7.29 10.28 -13.10
CA GLY A 157 -7.19 9.04 -13.87
C GLY A 157 -6.46 7.94 -13.10
N ALA A 158 -5.34 8.25 -12.44
CA ALA A 158 -4.61 7.28 -11.61
C ALA A 158 -5.41 6.85 -10.37
N ALA A 159 -6.03 7.81 -9.66
CA ALA A 159 -6.87 7.53 -8.50
C ALA A 159 -8.03 6.60 -8.86
N ARG A 160 -8.69 6.80 -10.01
CA ARG A 160 -9.77 5.90 -10.45
C ARG A 160 -9.33 4.46 -10.69
N VAL A 161 -8.14 4.25 -11.27
CA VAL A 161 -7.57 2.89 -11.39
C VAL A 161 -7.38 2.26 -10.02
N ILE A 162 -6.91 3.02 -9.03
CA ILE A 162 -6.77 2.54 -7.64
C ILE A 162 -8.15 2.19 -7.06
N GLY A 163 -9.14 3.05 -7.23
CA GLY A 163 -10.52 2.82 -6.79
C GLY A 163 -11.15 1.57 -7.40
N GLU A 164 -10.95 1.35 -8.70
CA GLU A 164 -11.43 0.14 -9.40
C GLU A 164 -10.77 -1.13 -8.85
N ARG A 165 -9.46 -1.11 -8.60
CA ARG A 165 -8.72 -2.25 -8.04
C ARG A 165 -9.16 -2.59 -6.62
N LEU A 166 -9.40 -1.56 -5.81
CA LEU A 166 -9.80 -1.70 -4.40
C LEU A 166 -11.32 -1.80 -4.20
N LYS A 167 -12.11 -1.59 -5.26
CA LYS A 167 -13.59 -1.57 -5.23
C LYS A 167 -14.14 -0.58 -4.19
N LEU A 168 -13.52 0.59 -4.08
CA LEU A 168 -13.96 1.66 -3.18
C LEU A 168 -14.98 2.56 -3.88
N ASP A 169 -15.88 3.15 -3.09
CA ASP A 169 -16.73 4.25 -3.55
C ASP A 169 -15.88 5.52 -3.79
N ASP A 170 -16.41 6.49 -4.56
CA ASP A 170 -15.64 7.69 -4.95
C ASP A 170 -15.12 8.44 -3.71
N LEU A 171 -15.94 8.66 -2.69
CA LEU A 171 -15.49 9.32 -1.46
C LEU A 171 -14.49 8.48 -0.65
N GLY A 172 -14.66 7.16 -0.57
CA GLY A 172 -13.75 6.26 0.16
C GLY A 172 -12.40 6.13 -0.52
N LEU A 173 -12.37 6.27 -1.84
CA LEU A 173 -11.15 6.39 -2.62
C LEU A 173 -10.36 7.63 -2.22
N TYR A 174 -10.97 8.82 -2.20
CA TYR A 174 -10.23 10.07 -1.90
C TYR A 174 -9.74 10.13 -0.45
N GLU A 175 -10.47 9.52 0.50
CA GLU A 175 -10.04 9.36 1.89
C GLU A 175 -8.72 8.62 2.04
N LEU A 176 -8.26 7.85 1.05
CA LEU A 176 -6.92 7.24 1.06
C LEU A 176 -5.78 8.26 1.10
N TRP A 177 -6.03 9.50 0.67
CA TRP A 177 -5.02 10.57 0.60
C TRP A 177 -5.48 11.91 1.18
N SER A 178 -6.72 12.00 1.67
CA SER A 178 -7.27 13.19 2.33
C SER A 178 -7.66 12.89 3.77
N ASP A 179 -8.03 13.93 4.50
CA ASP A 179 -8.76 13.77 5.75
C ASP A 179 -10.19 13.28 5.50
N ILE A 180 -10.80 12.70 6.53
CA ILE A 180 -12.20 12.28 6.52
C ILE A 180 -13.06 13.51 6.25
N ASP A 181 -13.95 13.38 5.30
CA ASP A 181 -14.78 14.49 4.89
C ASP A 181 -15.72 14.96 6.02
N VAL A 182 -15.50 16.20 6.47
CA VAL A 182 -16.29 16.88 7.50
C VAL A 182 -17.41 17.72 6.91
N VAL A 183 -17.44 17.89 5.58
CA VAL A 183 -18.39 18.77 4.88
C VAL A 183 -19.74 18.06 4.70
N THR A 184 -20.82 18.76 4.99
CA THR A 184 -22.19 18.31 4.69
C THR A 184 -22.40 18.26 3.18
N PRO A 185 -22.91 17.16 2.60
CA PRO A 185 -23.17 17.06 1.17
C PRO A 185 -24.10 18.21 0.70
N PRO A 186 -23.69 19.00 -0.31
CA PRO A 186 -24.48 20.13 -0.80
C PRO A 186 -25.83 19.72 -1.40
N GLU A 187 -25.93 18.49 -1.93
CA GLU A 187 -27.13 17.90 -2.51
C GLU A 187 -28.21 17.58 -1.47
N ASP A 188 -27.81 17.24 -0.24
CA ASP A 188 -28.71 16.93 0.86
C ASP A 188 -28.19 17.58 2.15
N PRO A 189 -28.62 18.83 2.44
CA PRO A 189 -28.21 19.54 3.66
C PRO A 189 -28.63 18.86 4.98
N GLN A 190 -29.52 17.85 4.93
CA GLN A 190 -29.91 17.07 6.10
C GLN A 190 -29.05 15.81 6.27
N ALA A 191 -28.32 15.39 5.23
CA ALA A 191 -27.41 14.26 5.32
C ALA A 191 -26.18 14.61 6.16
N PRO A 192 -25.76 13.75 7.10
CA PRO A 192 -24.52 13.96 7.84
C PRO A 192 -23.29 13.81 6.92
N SER A 193 -22.23 14.59 7.20
CA SER A 193 -20.91 14.40 6.59
C SER A 193 -20.35 13.00 6.86
N ARG A 194 -19.29 12.55 6.16
CA ARG A 194 -18.70 11.23 6.41
C ARG A 194 -18.08 11.12 7.80
N TYR A 195 -17.53 12.22 8.32
CA TYR A 195 -17.07 12.31 9.69
C TYR A 195 -18.24 12.18 10.68
N ALA A 196 -19.28 13.00 10.51
CA ALA A 196 -20.44 12.96 11.42
C ALA A 196 -21.14 11.60 11.38
N SER A 197 -21.22 11.01 10.19
CA SER A 197 -21.71 9.66 9.96
C SER A 197 -20.86 8.58 10.60
N ALA A 198 -19.61 8.82 10.98
CA ALA A 198 -18.77 7.81 11.64
C ALA A 198 -18.71 8.05 13.15
N PHE A 199 -18.38 9.28 13.55
CA PHE A 199 -18.02 9.63 14.92
C PHE A 199 -19.14 10.31 15.72
N LEU A 200 -20.12 10.93 15.05
CA LEU A 200 -21.17 11.75 15.70
C LEU A 200 -22.56 11.10 15.66
N ARG A 201 -22.62 9.78 15.46
CA ARG A 201 -23.90 9.06 15.45
C ARG A 201 -24.54 9.11 16.83
N ARG A 202 -25.82 9.53 16.89
CA ARG A 202 -26.62 9.52 18.14
C ARG A 202 -26.77 8.13 18.78
N ALA A 203 -26.63 7.08 17.98
CA ALA A 203 -26.61 5.70 18.50
C ALA A 203 -25.36 5.40 19.36
N LEU A 204 -24.27 6.14 19.15
CA LEU A 204 -23.01 6.02 19.89
C LEU A 204 -22.87 7.09 20.98
N LEU A 205 -23.48 8.26 20.76
CA LEU A 205 -23.33 9.45 21.60
C LEU A 205 -24.70 10.04 21.94
N PRO A 206 -25.07 10.13 23.24
CA PRO A 206 -26.30 10.80 23.66
C PRO A 206 -26.36 12.27 23.22
N ASP A 207 -25.21 12.96 23.27
CA ASP A 207 -25.04 14.34 22.83
C ASP A 207 -23.78 14.46 21.95
N PRO A 208 -23.93 14.49 20.61
CA PRO A 208 -22.79 14.62 19.69
C PRO A 208 -22.03 15.94 19.81
N GLU A 209 -22.71 17.06 20.13
CA GLU A 209 -22.10 18.40 20.19
C GLU A 209 -21.26 18.59 21.46
N ALA A 210 -21.62 17.91 22.54
CA ALA A 210 -20.84 17.89 23.78
C ALA A 210 -19.85 16.71 23.85
N SER A 211 -19.65 15.97 22.76
CA SER A 211 -18.79 14.78 22.76
C SER A 211 -17.31 15.09 22.57
N ASN A 212 -16.45 14.16 22.97
CA ASN A 212 -14.99 14.22 22.73
C ASN A 212 -14.59 14.10 21.25
N PHE A 213 -15.56 13.95 20.34
CA PHE A 213 -15.39 13.94 18.89
C PHE A 213 -16.08 15.13 18.20
N ALA A 214 -16.66 16.06 18.96
CA ALA A 214 -17.26 17.28 18.41
C ALA A 214 -16.21 18.10 17.67
N LEU A 215 -16.60 18.66 16.52
CA LEU A 215 -15.73 19.52 15.72
C LEU A 215 -15.86 20.99 16.14
N ASP A 216 -14.76 21.73 16.05
CA ASP A 216 -14.73 23.18 16.17
C ASP A 216 -15.15 23.86 14.84
N GLN A 217 -15.10 25.20 14.81
CA GLN A 217 -15.46 25.96 13.60
C GLN A 217 -14.48 25.77 12.43
N GLY A 218 -13.26 25.28 12.69
CA GLY A 218 -12.25 24.98 11.68
C GLY A 218 -12.37 23.56 11.12
N GLY A 219 -13.26 22.73 11.67
CA GLY A 219 -13.40 21.32 11.28
C GLY A 219 -12.40 20.39 11.98
N GLU A 220 -11.67 20.84 13.00
CA GLU A 220 -10.83 20.00 13.85
C GLU A 220 -11.61 19.58 15.10
N LEU A 221 -11.16 18.55 15.83
CA LEU A 221 -11.74 18.17 17.12
C LEU A 221 -11.60 19.32 18.13
N SER A 222 -12.69 19.65 18.81
CA SER A 222 -12.73 20.67 19.86
C SER A 222 -11.87 20.27 21.08
N ASP A 223 -11.71 18.97 21.33
CA ASP A 223 -10.79 18.43 22.32
C ASP A 223 -9.84 17.41 21.67
N THR A 224 -8.55 17.74 21.63
CA THR A 224 -7.50 16.89 21.07
C THR A 224 -6.62 16.22 22.12
N ALA A 225 -6.83 16.52 23.41
CA ALA A 225 -5.86 16.27 24.48
C ALA A 225 -5.78 14.82 24.98
N LEU A 226 -6.59 13.92 24.41
CA LEU A 226 -6.63 12.51 24.80
C LEU A 226 -6.40 11.62 23.58
N PRO A 227 -5.72 10.47 23.73
CA PRO A 227 -5.58 9.49 22.66
C PRO A 227 -6.92 8.80 22.36
N MET A 228 -7.06 8.24 21.16
CA MET A 228 -8.29 7.57 20.74
C MET A 228 -8.58 6.29 21.55
N THR A 229 -7.58 5.79 22.27
CA THR A 229 -7.66 4.63 23.18
C THR A 229 -8.05 4.99 24.61
N ASP A 230 -8.20 6.27 24.94
CA ASP A 230 -8.69 6.71 26.25
C ASP A 230 -10.08 6.11 26.53
N ASP A 231 -10.37 5.76 27.79
CA ASP A 231 -11.63 5.12 28.20
C ASP A 231 -12.86 5.91 27.76
N SER A 232 -12.77 7.25 27.72
CA SER A 232 -13.86 8.13 27.29
C SER A 232 -14.07 8.18 25.77
N ARG A 233 -13.10 7.70 24.98
CA ARG A 233 -13.11 7.73 23.50
C ARG A 233 -13.19 6.34 22.88
N LEU A 234 -12.74 5.31 23.59
CA LEU A 234 -12.47 3.98 23.08
C LEU A 234 -13.69 3.35 22.39
N SER A 235 -14.88 3.43 23.00
CA SER A 235 -16.08 2.80 22.44
C SER A 235 -16.49 3.40 21.09
N VAL A 236 -16.47 4.73 21.00
CA VAL A 236 -16.80 5.47 19.77
C VAL A 236 -15.71 5.28 18.72
N ALA A 237 -14.44 5.36 19.10
CA ALA A 237 -13.31 5.13 18.19
C ALA A 237 -13.39 3.73 17.55
N LYS A 238 -13.63 2.69 18.36
CA LYS A 238 -13.83 1.31 17.87
C LYS A 238 -14.99 1.21 16.90
N ALA A 239 -16.14 1.76 17.25
CA ALA A 239 -17.34 1.68 16.42
C ALA A 239 -17.18 2.46 15.11
N ALA A 240 -16.66 3.68 15.16
CA ALA A 240 -16.49 4.58 14.02
C ALA A 240 -15.45 4.07 13.02
N LEU A 241 -14.33 3.56 13.51
CA LEU A 241 -13.28 2.95 12.69
C LEU A 241 -13.58 1.49 12.33
N GLY A 242 -14.57 0.88 12.98
CA GLY A 242 -14.88 -0.54 12.86
C GLY A 242 -13.79 -1.45 13.42
N ALA A 243 -12.92 -0.97 14.32
CA ALA A 243 -11.76 -1.67 14.82
C ALA A 243 -12.01 -2.39 16.15
N SER A 244 -11.32 -3.51 16.37
CA SER A 244 -11.15 -4.13 17.68
C SER A 244 -10.24 -3.30 18.59
N SER A 245 -10.21 -3.61 19.89
CA SER A 245 -9.29 -2.94 20.81
C SER A 245 -7.82 -3.20 20.44
N GLY A 246 -7.50 -4.43 19.99
CA GLY A 246 -6.15 -4.78 19.56
C GLY A 246 -5.74 -4.03 18.29
N GLU A 247 -6.65 -3.86 17.33
CA GLU A 247 -6.39 -3.05 16.12
C GLU A 247 -6.20 -1.57 16.45
N LEU A 248 -6.95 -1.00 17.40
CA LEU A 248 -6.72 0.38 17.83
C LEU A 248 -5.36 0.55 18.50
N SER A 249 -4.95 -0.36 19.39
CA SER A 249 -3.62 -0.32 19.99
C SER A 249 -2.53 -0.42 18.91
N LEU A 250 -2.70 -1.30 17.92
CA LEU A 250 -1.78 -1.41 16.78
C LEU A 250 -1.73 -0.12 15.95
N LEU A 251 -2.87 0.54 15.72
CA LEU A 251 -2.94 1.81 15.01
C LEU A 251 -2.22 2.93 15.76
N VAL A 252 -2.47 3.06 17.07
CA VAL A 252 -1.81 4.07 17.89
C VAL A 252 -0.29 3.87 17.82
N GLU A 253 0.19 2.65 18.04
CA GLU A 253 1.62 2.33 17.93
C GLU A 253 2.17 2.67 16.54
N TRP A 254 1.50 2.23 15.47
CA TRP A 254 1.93 2.47 14.09
C TRP A 254 1.96 3.96 13.75
N LEU A 255 0.96 4.74 14.14
CA LEU A 255 0.95 6.19 13.87
C LEU A 255 2.01 6.93 14.71
N SER A 256 2.28 6.46 15.92
CA SER A 256 3.38 6.98 16.75
C SER A 256 4.76 6.74 16.15
N THR A 257 5.01 5.59 15.51
CA THR A 257 6.29 5.37 14.81
C THR A 257 6.49 6.28 13.60
N LEU A 258 5.40 6.84 13.06
CA LEU A 258 5.42 7.83 11.98
C LEU A 258 5.54 9.28 12.50
N GLY A 259 5.72 9.47 13.80
CA GLY A 259 5.87 10.78 14.42
C GLY A 259 4.56 11.51 14.72
N MET A 260 3.41 10.85 14.58
CA MET A 260 2.13 11.40 15.04
C MET A 260 1.99 11.16 16.55
N ALA A 261 1.55 12.14 17.33
CA ALA A 261 1.35 12.01 18.78
C ALA A 261 0.09 11.21 19.15
N ALA A 262 -0.18 10.09 18.47
CA ALA A 262 -1.40 9.29 18.58
C ALA A 262 -1.55 8.56 19.93
N ASP A 263 -0.45 8.42 20.68
CA ASP A 263 -0.37 7.85 22.02
C ASP A 263 -0.87 8.82 23.11
N THR A 264 -0.89 10.12 22.81
CA THR A 264 -1.21 11.18 23.75
C THR A 264 -2.34 12.09 23.30
N THR A 265 -2.65 12.13 22.01
CA THR A 265 -3.62 13.05 21.41
C THR A 265 -4.47 12.37 20.33
N THR A 266 -5.60 12.99 19.99
CA THR A 266 -6.40 12.62 18.81
C THR A 266 -6.75 13.89 18.05
N THR A 267 -6.43 13.91 16.76
CA THR A 267 -6.81 14.97 15.83
C THR A 267 -7.52 14.37 14.63
N LEU A 268 -8.15 15.19 13.80
CA LEU A 268 -8.77 14.76 12.55
C LEU A 268 -7.73 14.07 11.65
N ALA A 269 -6.50 14.59 11.60
CA ALA A 269 -5.41 13.98 10.84
C ALA A 269 -5.08 12.57 11.35
N ILE A 270 -5.04 12.36 12.67
CA ILE A 270 -4.79 11.04 13.28
C ILE A 270 -5.94 10.07 12.98
N LEU A 271 -7.20 10.50 13.12
CA LEU A 271 -8.37 9.68 12.81
C LEU A 271 -8.43 9.30 11.32
N SER A 272 -8.07 10.24 10.45
CA SER A 272 -8.00 10.01 9.02
C SER A 272 -6.90 9.04 8.64
N ALA A 273 -5.70 9.19 9.20
CA ALA A 273 -4.59 8.27 9.02
C ALA A 273 -4.92 6.85 9.51
N ALA A 274 -5.64 6.72 10.63
CA ALA A 274 -6.15 5.45 11.14
C ALA A 274 -7.16 4.82 10.17
N ARG A 275 -8.13 5.60 9.70
CA ARG A 275 -9.17 5.12 8.77
C ARG A 275 -8.58 4.68 7.43
N ARG A 276 -7.61 5.41 6.86
CA ARG A 276 -6.89 5.02 5.62
C ARG A 276 -6.33 3.61 5.71
N ARG A 277 -5.67 3.29 6.82
CA ARG A 277 -5.03 1.99 7.06
C ARG A 277 -6.05 0.87 7.19
N ILE A 278 -7.14 1.11 7.92
CA ILE A 278 -8.24 0.14 8.03
C ILE A 278 -8.91 -0.06 6.68
N SER A 279 -9.23 1.01 5.97
CA SER A 279 -9.87 0.95 4.65
C SER A 279 -9.03 0.16 3.66
N LEU A 280 -7.72 0.41 3.60
CA LEU A 280 -6.82 -0.34 2.73
C LEU A 280 -6.71 -1.81 3.12
N ALA A 281 -6.54 -2.12 4.41
CA ALA A 281 -6.47 -3.51 4.89
C ALA A 281 -7.73 -4.29 4.51
N ARG A 282 -8.90 -3.67 4.70
CA ARG A 282 -10.20 -4.27 4.35
C ARG A 282 -10.42 -4.41 2.86
N ALA A 283 -10.02 -3.41 2.06
CA ALA A 283 -10.12 -3.48 0.61
C ALA A 283 -9.24 -4.60 0.02
N LEU A 284 -8.09 -4.87 0.66
CA LEU A 284 -7.22 -5.99 0.33
C LEU A 284 -7.67 -7.34 0.92
N GLY A 285 -8.62 -7.33 1.85
CA GLY A 285 -9.10 -8.55 2.52
C GLY A 285 -8.10 -9.15 3.52
N ILE A 286 -7.20 -8.35 4.08
CA ILE A 286 -6.17 -8.79 5.04
C ILE A 286 -6.33 -8.12 6.41
N SER A 287 -5.69 -8.69 7.44
CA SER A 287 -5.67 -8.05 8.76
C SER A 287 -4.78 -6.80 8.76
N LEU A 288 -5.04 -5.87 9.68
CA LEU A 288 -4.23 -4.66 9.83
C LEU A 288 -2.75 -4.98 10.15
N ALA A 289 -2.50 -6.01 10.95
CA ALA A 289 -1.15 -6.49 11.24
C ALA A 289 -0.45 -7.03 9.98
N SER A 290 -1.17 -7.77 9.14
CA SER A 290 -0.65 -8.27 7.86
C SER A 290 -0.35 -7.11 6.90
N LEU A 291 -1.19 -6.07 6.87
CA LEU A 291 -0.92 -4.87 6.08
C LEU A 291 0.38 -4.18 6.50
N ARG A 292 0.58 -3.97 7.81
CA ARG A 292 1.81 -3.38 8.34
C ARG A 292 3.06 -4.20 7.95
N ARG A 293 2.98 -5.53 8.07
CA ARG A 293 4.06 -6.43 7.62
C ARG A 293 4.27 -6.38 6.11
N LEU A 294 3.21 -6.34 5.33
CA LEU A 294 3.29 -6.27 3.87
C LEU A 294 4.02 -5.00 3.42
N ILE A 295 3.77 -3.88 4.08
CA ILE A 295 4.51 -2.62 3.86
C ILE A 295 5.98 -2.79 4.23
N SER A 296 6.30 -3.45 5.35
CA SER A 296 7.69 -3.75 5.73
C SER A 296 8.41 -4.60 4.68
N VAL A 297 7.78 -5.70 4.26
CA VAL A 297 8.35 -6.67 3.32
C VAL A 297 8.57 -6.07 1.94
N THR A 298 7.57 -5.35 1.42
CA THR A 298 7.64 -4.72 0.11
C THR A 298 8.49 -3.44 0.12
N ARG A 299 8.69 -2.84 1.30
CA ARG A 299 9.30 -1.51 1.51
C ARG A 299 8.59 -0.39 0.73
N LEU A 300 7.31 -0.60 0.42
CA LEU A 300 6.45 0.34 -0.28
C LEU A 300 5.38 0.83 0.68
N ASP A 301 5.42 2.12 1.02
CA ASP A 301 4.35 2.76 1.79
C ASP A 301 3.30 3.34 0.83
N PRO A 302 2.06 2.81 0.82
CA PRO A 302 0.99 3.29 -0.05
C PRO A 302 0.34 4.59 0.45
N PHE A 303 0.66 5.06 1.66
CA PHE A 303 -0.02 6.18 2.29
C PHE A 303 0.64 7.52 2.02
N HIS A 304 -0.18 8.57 2.10
CA HIS A 304 0.24 9.96 2.04
C HIS A 304 -0.32 10.68 3.26
N ASP A 305 0.40 10.62 4.38
CA ASP A 305 -0.02 11.25 5.64
C ASP A 305 0.47 12.70 5.80
N ALA A 306 1.17 13.24 4.80
CA ALA A 306 1.60 14.63 4.80
C ALA A 306 0.40 15.57 4.61
N ALA A 307 0.45 16.76 5.20
CA ALA A 307 -0.59 17.80 5.04
C ALA A 307 -0.65 18.42 3.62
N SER A 308 0.10 17.88 2.66
CA SER A 308 0.12 18.35 1.28
C SER A 308 -0.82 17.51 0.40
N ILE A 309 -1.25 18.10 -0.72
CA ILE A 309 -2.02 17.40 -1.76
C ILE A 309 -1.18 16.26 -2.33
N VAL A 310 -1.77 15.08 -2.51
CA VAL A 310 -1.09 13.93 -3.10
C VAL A 310 -0.65 14.23 -4.54
N ASP A 311 0.60 13.92 -4.85
CA ASP A 311 1.16 14.08 -6.18
C ASP A 311 1.09 12.78 -7.00
N MET A 312 1.51 12.86 -8.27
CA MET A 312 1.53 11.67 -9.13
C MET A 312 2.47 10.58 -8.61
N ALA A 313 3.56 10.94 -7.93
CA ALA A 313 4.47 9.97 -7.34
C ALA A 313 3.83 9.23 -6.17
N GLY A 314 3.02 9.91 -5.34
CA GLY A 314 2.24 9.30 -4.27
C GLY A 314 1.21 8.29 -4.79
N LEU A 315 0.45 8.66 -5.83
CA LEU A 315 -0.49 7.74 -6.47
C LEU A 315 0.24 6.54 -7.09
N GLN A 316 1.42 6.75 -7.69
CA GLN A 316 2.22 5.67 -8.25
C GLN A 316 2.74 4.74 -7.15
N ARG A 317 3.20 5.26 -6.00
CA ARG A 317 3.58 4.41 -4.85
C ARG A 317 2.43 3.53 -4.39
N THR A 318 1.19 4.05 -4.34
CA THR A 318 0.02 3.24 -4.02
C THR A 318 -0.18 2.14 -5.08
N LEU A 319 -0.10 2.46 -6.37
CA LEU A 319 -0.22 1.45 -7.45
C LEU A 319 0.86 0.36 -7.36
N ASP A 320 2.12 0.76 -7.17
CA ASP A 320 3.26 -0.15 -7.04
C ASP A 320 3.09 -1.07 -5.81
N PHE A 321 2.60 -0.50 -4.69
CA PHE A 321 2.25 -1.28 -3.51
C PHE A 321 1.14 -2.29 -3.80
N LEU A 322 0.09 -1.91 -4.53
CA LEU A 322 -0.99 -2.85 -4.88
C LEU A 322 -0.50 -3.99 -5.78
N ASP A 323 0.41 -3.70 -6.72
CA ASP A 323 1.02 -4.73 -7.57
C ASP A 323 1.88 -5.70 -6.73
N ALA A 324 2.71 -5.17 -5.83
CA ALA A 324 3.54 -5.97 -4.94
C ALA A 324 2.69 -6.78 -3.93
N ALA A 325 1.67 -6.17 -3.35
CA ALA A 325 0.72 -6.80 -2.45
C ALA A 325 0.03 -7.98 -3.13
N ARG A 326 -0.44 -7.79 -4.37
CA ARG A 326 -1.06 -8.86 -5.14
C ARG A 326 -0.10 -10.00 -5.43
N LEU A 327 1.14 -9.71 -5.81
CA LEU A 327 2.16 -10.74 -6.03
C LEU A 327 2.38 -11.59 -4.77
N VAL A 328 2.46 -10.95 -3.60
CA VAL A 328 2.61 -11.64 -2.31
C VAL A 328 1.38 -12.49 -2.01
N LEU A 329 0.17 -11.92 -2.10
CA LEU A 329 -1.08 -12.63 -1.79
C LEU A 329 -1.36 -13.80 -2.75
N ASP A 330 -0.97 -13.67 -4.01
CA ASP A 330 -1.13 -14.71 -5.04
C ASP A 330 -0.03 -15.80 -4.96
N SER A 331 1.04 -15.59 -4.17
CA SER A 331 2.17 -16.52 -4.07
C SER A 331 1.88 -17.81 -3.29
N GLY A 332 0.80 -17.83 -2.50
CA GLY A 332 0.47 -18.93 -1.59
C GLY A 332 1.27 -18.95 -0.28
N PHE A 333 2.24 -18.05 -0.10
CA PHE A 333 2.88 -17.82 1.20
C PHE A 333 2.06 -16.87 2.05
N SER A 334 2.07 -17.06 3.39
CA SER A 334 1.60 -16.01 4.29
C SER A 334 2.60 -14.86 4.32
N VAL A 335 2.11 -13.66 4.66
CA VAL A 335 2.98 -12.47 4.78
C VAL A 335 4.05 -12.71 5.85
N GLU A 336 3.70 -13.40 6.94
CA GLU A 336 4.60 -13.75 8.04
C GLU A 336 5.70 -14.73 7.60
N ALA A 337 5.36 -15.71 6.75
CA ALA A 337 6.35 -16.65 6.22
C ALA A 337 7.36 -15.93 5.32
N LEU A 338 6.89 -14.98 4.49
CA LEU A 338 7.79 -14.20 3.64
C LEU A 338 8.67 -13.26 4.45
N ASP A 339 8.14 -12.63 5.49
CA ASP A 339 8.90 -11.76 6.40
C ASP A 339 10.04 -12.54 7.06
N TYR A 340 9.75 -13.75 7.55
CA TYR A 340 10.75 -14.66 8.09
C TYR A 340 11.78 -15.10 7.04
N ILE A 341 11.35 -15.53 5.86
CA ILE A 341 12.25 -16.03 4.81
C ILE A 341 13.17 -14.93 4.29
N LEU A 342 12.67 -13.70 4.14
CA LEU A 342 13.39 -12.60 3.50
C LEU A 342 14.21 -11.77 4.49
N PHE A 343 13.71 -11.57 5.71
CA PHE A 343 14.34 -10.67 6.69
C PHE A 343 14.75 -11.36 7.98
N HIS A 344 14.44 -12.65 8.14
CA HIS A 344 14.68 -13.41 9.36
C HIS A 344 14.03 -12.78 10.61
N GLU A 345 12.93 -12.04 10.39
CA GLU A 345 12.10 -11.54 11.49
C GLU A 345 11.23 -12.67 12.00
N SER A 346 11.50 -13.10 13.23
CA SER A 346 10.78 -14.13 13.96
C SER A 346 9.29 -13.78 14.11
N PRO A 347 8.38 -14.49 13.41
CA PRO A 347 6.96 -14.28 13.63
C PRO A 347 6.55 -14.97 14.94
N ASP A 348 5.65 -14.35 15.69
CA ASP A 348 5.04 -14.95 16.90
C ASP A 348 3.99 -16.04 16.53
N ILE A 349 4.26 -16.80 15.46
CA ILE A 349 3.41 -17.84 14.90
C ILE A 349 4.19 -19.16 14.87
N ALA A 350 3.69 -20.12 15.64
CA ALA A 350 4.23 -21.47 15.67
C ALA A 350 4.20 -22.13 14.28
N GLY A 351 5.33 -22.74 13.88
CA GLY A 351 5.45 -23.52 12.65
C GLY A 351 6.05 -22.77 11.45
N ILE A 352 6.36 -21.48 11.57
CA ILE A 352 7.13 -20.74 10.56
C ILE A 352 8.63 -20.80 10.88
N GLU A 353 8.98 -20.67 12.15
CA GLU A 353 10.36 -20.77 12.61
C GLU A 353 10.89 -22.22 12.54
N LEU A 354 12.21 -22.32 12.39
CA LEU A 354 12.92 -23.56 12.65
C LEU A 354 12.66 -24.02 14.08
N ASP A 355 12.09 -25.22 14.23
CA ASP A 355 11.87 -25.82 15.55
C ASP A 355 13.20 -25.92 16.31
N ALA A 356 13.24 -25.32 17.50
CA ALA A 356 14.44 -25.26 18.33
C ALA A 356 14.89 -26.65 18.78
N GLU A 357 13.97 -27.61 18.94
CA GLU A 357 14.32 -28.99 19.27
C GLU A 357 14.91 -29.69 18.04
N ALA A 358 14.25 -29.64 16.88
CA ALA A 358 14.79 -30.19 15.63
C ALA A 358 16.15 -29.57 15.26
N SER A 359 16.34 -28.28 15.50
CA SER A 359 17.61 -27.58 15.26
C SER A 359 18.69 -28.07 16.21
N ARG A 360 18.38 -28.25 17.50
CA ARG A 360 19.30 -28.82 18.49
C ARG A 360 19.65 -30.27 18.16
N GLU A 361 18.68 -31.08 17.73
CA GLU A 361 18.91 -32.46 17.32
C GLU A 361 19.83 -32.52 16.09
N LEU A 362 19.58 -31.67 15.09
CA LEU A 362 20.46 -31.57 13.91
C LEU A 362 21.88 -31.18 14.31
N LEU A 363 22.04 -30.16 15.17
CA LEU A 363 23.35 -29.70 15.63
C LEU A 363 24.07 -30.77 16.46
N ALA A 364 23.37 -31.47 17.35
CA ALA A 364 23.94 -32.56 18.14
C ALA A 364 24.38 -33.74 17.24
N ARG A 365 23.60 -34.03 16.20
CA ARG A 365 23.97 -35.05 15.21
C ARG A 365 25.20 -34.64 14.41
N LEU A 366 25.28 -33.39 13.98
CA LEU A 366 26.46 -32.85 13.29
C LEU A 366 27.70 -32.87 14.18
N ASP A 367 27.56 -32.46 15.44
CA ASP A 367 28.65 -32.47 16.43
C ASP A 367 29.15 -33.89 16.67
N GLY A 368 28.26 -34.86 16.89
CA GLY A 368 28.63 -36.26 17.04
C GLY A 368 29.32 -36.86 15.81
N GLN A 369 28.86 -36.51 14.60
CA GLN A 369 29.50 -36.94 13.36
C GLN A 369 30.89 -36.33 13.19
N LEU A 370 31.05 -35.03 13.49
CA LEU A 370 32.35 -34.35 13.44
C LEU A 370 33.31 -34.87 14.50
N ALA A 371 32.86 -35.07 15.74
CA ALA A 371 33.64 -35.67 16.80
C ALA A 371 34.12 -37.08 16.42
N GLY A 372 33.24 -37.89 15.84
CA GLY A 372 33.61 -39.22 15.33
C GLY A 372 34.66 -39.17 14.21
N LEU A 373 34.60 -38.18 13.33
CA LEU A 373 35.66 -37.95 12.33
C LEU A 373 36.97 -37.53 13.00
N PHE A 374 36.94 -36.61 13.96
CA PHE A 374 38.13 -36.19 14.68
C PHE A 374 38.79 -37.33 15.45
N GLU A 375 38.03 -38.20 16.12
CA GLU A 375 38.59 -39.37 16.80
C GLU A 375 39.19 -40.38 15.82
N ARG A 376 38.49 -40.65 14.70
CA ARG A 376 38.96 -41.59 13.68
C ARG A 376 40.28 -41.15 13.07
N TYR A 377 40.44 -39.85 12.82
CA TYR A 377 41.62 -39.27 12.19
C TYR A 377 42.59 -38.59 13.18
N ALA A 378 42.40 -38.80 14.49
CA ALA A 378 43.31 -38.25 15.50
C ALA A 378 44.70 -38.89 15.36
N VAL A 379 45.73 -38.05 15.20
CA VAL A 379 47.14 -38.48 15.24
C VAL A 379 47.47 -38.90 16.68
N ALA A 380 47.36 -40.19 16.95
CA ALA A 380 47.71 -40.79 18.24
C ALA A 380 48.86 -41.80 18.05
N PRO A 381 49.65 -42.07 19.11
CA PRO A 381 50.63 -43.15 19.07
C PRO A 381 49.94 -44.47 18.71
N ASP A 382 50.41 -45.12 17.64
CA ASP A 382 49.93 -46.42 17.17
C ASP A 382 51.04 -47.48 17.37
N PRO A 383 51.37 -47.84 18.63
CA PRO A 383 52.52 -48.70 18.92
C PRO A 383 52.36 -50.13 18.37
N THR A 384 51.14 -50.57 18.08
CA THR A 384 50.86 -51.88 17.48
C THR A 384 50.65 -51.82 15.97
N GLY A 385 50.62 -50.63 15.36
CA GLY A 385 50.28 -50.46 13.95
C GLY A 385 48.82 -50.80 13.61
N ALA A 386 47.96 -50.95 14.61
CA ALA A 386 46.58 -51.39 14.40
C ALA A 386 45.74 -50.32 13.69
N ARG A 387 45.95 -49.04 14.03
CA ARG A 387 45.25 -47.93 13.38
C ARG A 387 45.71 -47.75 11.93
N LEU A 388 47.02 -47.86 11.69
CA LEU A 388 47.57 -47.83 10.35
C LEU A 388 47.03 -48.99 9.49
N ARG A 389 46.93 -50.19 10.07
CA ARG A 389 46.35 -51.36 9.42
C ARG A 389 44.89 -51.11 9.02
N ASP A 390 44.07 -50.62 9.95
CA ASP A 390 42.65 -50.36 9.68
C ASP A 390 42.46 -49.26 8.62
N ALA A 391 43.28 -48.20 8.67
CA ALA A 391 43.27 -47.15 7.66
C ALA A 391 43.67 -47.68 6.27
N LEU A 392 44.72 -48.50 6.19
CA LEU A 392 45.11 -49.15 4.93
C LEU A 392 44.03 -50.10 4.41
N ALA A 393 43.30 -50.80 5.29
CA ALA A 393 42.18 -51.65 4.89
C ALA A 393 40.98 -50.87 4.33
N GLU A 394 40.73 -49.66 4.84
CA GLU A 394 39.66 -48.77 4.33
C GLU A 394 40.03 -48.18 2.95
N TYR A 395 41.31 -47.84 2.74
CA TYR A 395 41.78 -47.21 1.50
C TYR A 395 42.13 -48.19 0.38
N LEU A 396 42.61 -49.40 0.70
CA LEU A 396 42.98 -50.39 -0.30
C LEU A 396 41.74 -51.20 -0.71
N PRO A 397 41.31 -51.12 -1.99
CA PRO A 397 40.17 -51.92 -2.44
C PRO A 397 40.48 -53.43 -2.33
N PRO A 398 39.47 -54.27 -2.03
CA PRO A 398 39.65 -55.71 -1.97
C PRO A 398 40.03 -56.23 -3.35
N THR A 399 41.13 -56.97 -3.42
CA THR A 399 41.62 -57.59 -4.66
C THR A 399 40.93 -58.92 -4.94
N SER A 400 40.33 -59.55 -3.93
CA SER A 400 39.59 -60.79 -4.07
C SER A 400 38.34 -60.80 -3.19
N PRO A 401 37.20 -60.25 -3.66
CA PRO A 401 35.96 -60.22 -2.89
C PRO A 401 35.43 -61.59 -2.48
N ALA A 402 35.86 -62.65 -3.17
CA ALA A 402 35.45 -64.04 -2.94
C ALA A 402 36.32 -64.78 -1.92
N ASP A 403 37.49 -64.23 -1.55
CA ASP A 403 38.38 -64.83 -0.57
C ASP A 403 39.05 -63.75 0.32
N PRO A 404 38.43 -63.39 1.46
CA PRO A 404 38.94 -62.34 2.34
C PRO A 404 40.28 -62.71 2.98
N ALA A 405 40.69 -63.99 2.98
CA ALA A 405 41.99 -64.39 3.52
C ALA A 405 43.16 -63.83 2.68
N VAL A 406 42.95 -63.63 1.37
CA VAL A 406 43.96 -63.06 0.46
C VAL A 406 44.20 -61.59 0.78
N ASP A 407 43.14 -60.82 0.99
CA ASP A 407 43.25 -59.39 1.33
C ASP A 407 43.83 -59.19 2.73
N VAL A 408 43.51 -60.06 3.69
CA VAL A 408 44.13 -60.04 5.03
C VAL A 408 45.64 -60.33 4.95
N ALA A 409 46.05 -61.37 4.20
CA ALA A 409 47.47 -61.71 4.03
C ALA A 409 48.26 -60.60 3.29
N ARG A 410 47.62 -59.94 2.31
CA ARG A 410 48.17 -58.78 1.60
C ARG A 410 48.40 -57.60 2.55
N LEU A 411 47.43 -57.30 3.41
CA LEU A 411 47.53 -56.24 4.42
C LEU A 411 48.59 -56.58 5.49
N ASP A 412 48.67 -57.83 5.93
CA ASP A 412 49.72 -58.32 6.84
C ASP A 412 51.12 -58.14 6.27
N ALA A 413 51.31 -58.51 5.00
CA ALA A 413 52.58 -58.34 4.30
C ALA A 413 52.98 -56.86 4.20
N LEU A 414 52.03 -55.97 3.88
CA LEU A 414 52.27 -54.54 3.81
C LEU A 414 52.65 -53.94 5.18
N MET A 415 51.94 -54.34 6.25
CA MET A 415 52.25 -53.93 7.62
C MET A 415 53.64 -54.42 8.06
N ALA A 416 54.04 -55.64 7.68
CA ALA A 416 55.37 -56.16 7.98
C ALA A 416 56.49 -55.39 7.25
N ILE A 417 56.24 -54.93 6.01
CA ILE A 417 57.17 -54.07 5.27
C ILE A 417 57.31 -52.72 5.98
N ILE A 418 56.21 -52.06 6.33
CA ILE A 418 56.24 -50.75 7.01
C ILE A 418 56.93 -50.84 8.38
N ALA A 419 56.71 -51.92 9.12
CA ALA A 419 57.35 -52.16 10.41
C ALA A 419 58.83 -52.61 10.31
N GLY A 420 59.36 -52.84 9.11
CA GLY A 420 60.73 -53.32 8.89
C GLY A 420 60.97 -54.77 9.34
N THR A 421 59.90 -55.58 9.44
CA THR A 421 59.95 -56.98 9.91
C THR A 421 59.67 -58.00 8.80
N SER A 422 59.43 -57.54 7.57
CA SER A 422 59.21 -58.41 6.41
C SER A 422 60.41 -59.31 6.13
N SER A 423 60.13 -60.58 5.82
CA SER A 423 61.12 -61.57 5.37
C SER A 423 61.26 -61.65 3.85
N ALA A 424 60.50 -60.85 3.10
CA ALA A 424 60.57 -60.81 1.64
C ALA A 424 61.87 -60.14 1.16
N ASP A 425 62.33 -60.45 -0.05
CA ASP A 425 63.50 -59.78 -0.64
C ASP A 425 63.20 -58.32 -1.06
N ASP A 426 64.25 -57.52 -1.24
CA ASP A 426 64.14 -56.09 -1.55
C ASP A 426 63.33 -55.83 -2.84
N ALA A 427 63.39 -56.73 -3.82
CA ALA A 427 62.65 -56.58 -5.07
C ALA A 427 61.14 -56.76 -4.86
N ALA A 428 60.75 -57.76 -4.06
CA ALA A 428 59.37 -58.02 -3.69
C ALA A 428 58.81 -56.91 -2.78
N GLN A 429 59.59 -56.42 -1.82
CA GLN A 429 59.19 -55.30 -0.95
C GLN A 429 58.95 -54.02 -1.77
N ASN A 430 59.89 -53.65 -2.64
CA ASN A 430 59.77 -52.47 -3.50
C ASN A 430 58.60 -52.59 -4.50
N GLY A 431 58.36 -53.78 -5.04
CA GLY A 431 57.22 -54.04 -5.92
C GLY A 431 55.88 -53.84 -5.22
N MET A 432 55.76 -54.31 -3.98
CA MET A 432 54.55 -54.13 -3.16
C MET A 432 54.37 -52.66 -2.75
N ILE A 433 55.43 -51.96 -2.32
CA ILE A 433 55.36 -50.52 -1.99
C ILE A 433 54.93 -49.71 -3.23
N ALA A 434 55.54 -49.95 -4.39
CA ALA A 434 55.21 -49.21 -5.61
C ALA A 434 53.77 -49.47 -6.09
N THR A 435 53.27 -50.68 -5.92
CA THR A 435 51.91 -51.07 -6.34
C THR A 435 50.85 -50.53 -5.39
N GLU A 436 51.08 -50.65 -4.08
CA GLU A 436 50.06 -50.40 -3.05
C GLU A 436 50.12 -48.99 -2.46
N LEU A 437 51.34 -48.46 -2.30
CA LEU A 437 51.58 -47.15 -1.68
C LEU A 437 52.12 -46.12 -2.68
N GLY A 438 52.38 -46.52 -3.93
CA GLY A 438 52.99 -45.65 -4.94
C GLY A 438 52.27 -44.32 -5.10
N ALA A 439 50.94 -44.34 -5.14
CA ALA A 439 50.12 -43.13 -5.23
C ALA A 439 50.25 -42.20 -4.01
N PHE A 440 50.54 -42.73 -2.81
CA PHE A 440 50.72 -41.95 -1.59
C PHE A 440 52.12 -41.34 -1.46
N LEU A 441 53.11 -41.89 -2.17
CA LEU A 441 54.51 -41.49 -2.06
C LEU A 441 54.94 -40.50 -3.16
N THR A 442 54.07 -40.25 -4.14
CA THR A 442 54.34 -39.38 -5.29
C THR A 442 53.62 -38.03 -5.29
N ASP A 443 52.69 -37.82 -4.35
CA ASP A 443 52.12 -36.52 -3.98
C ASP A 443 52.79 -36.01 -2.69
#